data_AF-A0A1R2APL5-F1
#
_entry.id   AF-A0A1R2APL5-F1
#
_cell.length_a   1.000
_cell.length_b   1.000
_cell.length_c   1.000
_cell.angle_alpha   90.00
_cell.angle_beta   90.00
_cell.angle_gamma   90.00
#
_symmetry.space_group_name_H-M   'P 1'
#
loop_
_entity.id
_entity.type
_entity.pdbx_description
1 polymer ?
#
loop_
_entity_poly.entity_id
_entity_poly.type
_entity_poly.pdbx_seq_one_letter_code
_entity_poly.pdbx_strand_id
1 'polypeptide(L)'
;MAEKERKSYYIQTPEVKNYDIQDIYDLEDCIEVLDSIVQELNFPNMKRSELSTHMAKYVYMEDSILEGLEKLPKFAITKDMQDKLLDATKKFNSLSFEFQEGWNAEYWEIYESTRDPKRSMNDLQMISQQQISKKLLDLQEIAITLTRMSRGSSDNFDLSGKKDPFAMVDEEASKYKQPSIKPKSKDRDCVKCVAF
;
A
#
# COMPACT_ATOMS: atom_id res chain seq x y z
N MET A 1 33.62 29.89 21.27
CA MET A 1 32.46 29.77 20.36
C MET A 1 32.71 28.59 19.46
N ALA A 2 31.85 27.57 19.48
CA ALA A 2 31.92 26.44 18.56
C ALA A 2 30.49 26.01 18.22
N GLU A 3 29.89 26.68 17.24
CA GLU A 3 28.65 26.25 16.61
C GLU A 3 28.96 24.99 15.79
N LYS A 4 28.59 23.83 16.35
CA LYS A 4 28.52 22.60 15.58
C LYS A 4 27.34 22.73 14.62
N GLU A 5 27.67 22.99 13.36
CA GLU A 5 26.77 22.86 12.21
C GLU A 5 26.05 21.50 12.29
N ARG A 6 24.76 21.53 12.64
CA ARG A 6 23.86 20.40 12.43
C ARG A 6 23.67 20.27 10.91
N LYS A 7 24.47 19.42 10.28
CA LYS A 7 24.18 18.95 8.92
C LYS A 7 22.82 18.27 8.95
N SER A 8 21.80 18.97 8.45
CA SER A 8 20.52 18.39 8.09
C SER A 8 20.79 17.36 7.00
N TYR A 9 20.81 16.08 7.36
CA TYR A 9 20.81 15.01 6.38
C TYR A 9 19.42 15.03 5.74
N TYR A 10 19.29 15.71 4.61
CA TYR A 10 18.19 15.46 3.68
C TYR A 10 18.30 13.98 3.26
N ILE A 11 17.54 13.13 3.91
CA ILE A 11 17.33 11.76 3.44
C ILE A 11 16.55 11.93 2.15
N GLN A 12 17.19 11.71 1.00
CA GLN A 12 16.49 11.57 -0.27
C GLN A 12 15.48 10.43 -0.09
N THR A 13 14.21 10.78 -0.04
CA THR A 13 13.13 9.79 -0.13
C THR A 13 13.26 9.13 -1.50
N PRO A 14 13.59 7.84 -1.57
CA PRO A 14 13.72 7.16 -2.85
C PRO A 14 12.37 7.21 -3.56
N GLU A 15 12.36 7.68 -4.81
CA GLU A 15 11.16 7.65 -5.66
C GLU A 15 10.64 6.22 -5.73
N VAL A 16 9.39 6.04 -5.33
CA VAL A 16 8.67 4.77 -5.53
C VAL A 16 8.18 4.81 -6.97
N LYS A 17 8.70 3.91 -7.80
CA LYS A 17 8.22 3.76 -9.18
C LYS A 17 6.93 2.95 -9.15
N ASN A 18 5.94 3.37 -9.93
CA ASN A 18 4.70 2.64 -10.10
C ASN A 18 4.94 1.26 -10.72
N TYR A 19 4.02 0.33 -10.49
CA TYR A 19 4.08 -1.01 -11.06
C TYR A 19 3.94 -0.94 -12.58
N ASP A 20 4.87 -1.58 -13.30
CA ASP A 20 4.87 -1.60 -14.77
C ASP A 20 3.88 -2.64 -15.30
N ILE A 21 2.65 -2.21 -15.54
CA ILE A 21 1.59 -3.03 -16.15
C ILE A 21 1.95 -3.30 -17.62
N GLN A 22 2.22 -4.56 -17.95
CA GLN A 22 2.73 -4.92 -19.29
C GLN A 22 1.64 -5.33 -20.27
N ASP A 23 0.54 -5.90 -19.79
CA ASP A 23 -0.59 -6.32 -20.62
C ASP A 23 -1.95 -6.18 -19.90
N ILE A 24 -3.02 -6.61 -20.56
CA ILE A 24 -4.40 -6.51 -20.06
C ILE A 24 -4.63 -7.45 -18.87
N TYR A 25 -3.95 -8.59 -18.80
CA TYR A 25 -4.11 -9.54 -17.68
C TYR A 25 -3.42 -9.02 -16.43
N ASP A 26 -2.25 -8.38 -16.58
CA ASP A 26 -1.59 -7.65 -15.50
C ASP A 26 -2.49 -6.52 -14.98
N LEU A 27 -3.21 -5.81 -15.86
CA LEU A 27 -4.17 -4.78 -15.47
C LEU A 27 -5.33 -5.36 -14.66
N GLU A 28 -5.89 -6.51 -15.07
CA GLU A 28 -6.97 -7.19 -14.34
C GLU A 28 -6.51 -7.59 -12.94
N ASP A 29 -5.31 -8.15 -12.80
CA ASP A 29 -4.73 -8.50 -11.49
C ASP A 29 -4.56 -7.27 -10.60
N CYS A 30 -4.05 -6.18 -11.17
CA CYS A 30 -3.91 -4.92 -10.44
C CYS A 30 -5.27 -4.39 -9.93
N ILE A 31 -6.34 -4.53 -10.72
CA ILE A 31 -7.69 -4.14 -10.31
C ILE A 31 -8.22 -5.05 -9.19
N GLU A 32 -7.98 -6.36 -9.24
CA GLU A 32 -8.34 -7.27 -8.14
C GLU A 32 -7.59 -6.95 -6.83
N VAL A 33 -6.32 -6.57 -6.96
CA VAL A 33 -5.52 -6.11 -5.83
C VAL A 33 -6.04 -4.78 -5.29
N LEU A 34 -6.45 -3.85 -6.16
CA LEU A 34 -7.09 -2.60 -5.74
C LEU A 34 -8.40 -2.86 -4.99
N ASP A 35 -9.24 -3.78 -5.48
CA ASP A 35 -10.49 -4.16 -4.81
C ASP A 35 -10.22 -4.72 -3.41
N SER A 36 -9.20 -5.58 -3.28
CA SER A 36 -8.78 -6.10 -1.98
C SER A 36 -8.35 -4.98 -1.02
N ILE A 37 -7.60 -3.98 -1.50
CA ILE A 37 -7.22 -2.81 -0.70
C ILE A 37 -8.44 -1.98 -0.30
N VAL A 38 -9.41 -1.79 -1.19
CA VAL A 38 -10.66 -1.09 -0.91
C VAL A 38 -11.46 -1.81 0.17
N GLN A 39 -11.53 -3.15 0.12
CA GLN A 39 -12.15 -3.95 1.17
C GLN A 39 -11.45 -3.79 2.53
N GLU A 40 -10.10 -3.77 2.54
CA GLU A 40 -9.33 -3.50 3.75
C GLU A 40 -9.64 -2.11 4.32
N LEU A 41 -9.67 -1.08 3.48
CA LEU A 41 -9.96 0.29 3.88
C LEU A 41 -11.37 0.44 4.45
N ASN A 42 -12.35 -0.32 3.95
CA ASN A 42 -13.71 -0.30 4.49
C ASN A 42 -13.87 -0.98 5.85
N PHE A 43 -12.82 -1.57 6.44
CA PHE A 43 -12.94 -2.18 7.76
C PHE A 43 -13.26 -1.15 8.86
N PRO A 44 -14.27 -1.42 9.70
CA PRO A 44 -14.65 -0.51 10.77
C PRO A 44 -13.55 -0.42 11.83
N ASN A 45 -13.37 0.78 12.40
CA ASN A 45 -12.42 1.06 13.49
C ASN A 45 -10.93 0.90 13.13
N MET A 46 -10.55 1.15 11.88
CA MET A 46 -9.14 1.22 11.48
C MET A 46 -8.42 2.38 12.19
N LYS A 47 -7.20 2.13 12.69
CA LYS A 47 -6.38 3.21 13.28
C LYS A 47 -5.84 4.11 12.17
N ARG A 48 -5.66 5.40 12.46
CA ARG A 48 -5.08 6.37 11.52
C ARG A 48 -3.76 5.92 10.87
N SER A 49 -2.88 5.23 11.62
CA SER A 49 -1.62 4.71 11.08
C SER A 49 -1.81 3.54 10.10
N GLU A 50 -2.81 2.68 10.36
CA GLU A 50 -3.19 1.59 9.45
C GLU A 50 -3.85 2.17 8.21
N LEU A 51 -4.77 3.14 8.39
CA LEU A 51 -5.43 3.88 7.31
C LEU A 51 -4.42 4.56 6.38
N SER A 52 -3.42 5.24 6.93
CA SER A 52 -2.34 5.83 6.12
C SER A 52 -1.54 4.79 5.34
N THR A 53 -1.33 3.61 5.90
CA THR A 53 -0.61 2.52 5.22
C THR A 53 -1.44 1.94 4.07
N HIS A 54 -2.71 1.63 4.30
CA HIS A 54 -3.60 1.12 3.25
C HIS A 54 -3.90 2.19 2.19
N MET A 55 -4.02 3.46 2.58
CA MET A 55 -4.17 4.56 1.63
C MET A 55 -2.93 4.72 0.74
N ALA A 56 -1.73 4.53 1.29
CA ALA A 56 -0.51 4.51 0.47
C ALA A 56 -0.52 3.36 -0.56
N LYS A 57 -1.00 2.17 -0.19
CA LYS A 57 -1.20 1.07 -1.14
C LYS A 57 -2.24 1.41 -2.21
N TYR A 58 -3.35 2.03 -1.79
CA TYR A 58 -4.43 2.46 -2.69
C TYR A 58 -3.89 3.44 -3.73
N VAL A 59 -3.24 4.54 -3.31
CA VAL A 59 -2.68 5.56 -4.21
C VAL A 59 -1.66 4.95 -5.17
N TYR A 60 -0.77 4.11 -4.67
CA TYR A 60 0.22 3.43 -5.52
C TYR A 60 -0.43 2.57 -6.61
N MET A 61 -1.44 1.77 -6.23
CA MET A 61 -2.12 0.90 -7.18
C MET A 61 -2.97 1.69 -8.16
N GLU A 62 -3.65 2.73 -7.69
CA GLU A 62 -4.43 3.66 -8.52
C GLU A 62 -3.53 4.33 -9.57
N ASP A 63 -2.39 4.87 -9.17
CA ASP A 63 -1.45 5.51 -10.10
C ASP A 63 -0.85 4.50 -11.10
N SER A 64 -0.55 3.27 -10.66
CA SER A 64 -0.07 2.19 -11.52
C SER A 64 -1.12 1.79 -12.58
N ILE A 65 -2.38 1.66 -12.18
CA ILE A 65 -3.51 1.35 -13.08
C ILE A 65 -3.71 2.50 -14.07
N LEU A 66 -3.70 3.75 -13.62
CA LEU A 66 -3.86 4.92 -14.49
C LEU A 66 -2.75 4.97 -15.55
N GLU A 67 -1.50 4.72 -15.17
CA GLU A 67 -0.39 4.60 -16.13
C GLU A 67 -0.57 3.44 -17.12
N GLY A 68 -1.05 2.29 -16.64
CA GLY A 68 -1.37 1.14 -17.49
C GLY A 68 -2.46 1.48 -18.51
N LEU A 69 -3.54 2.13 -18.07
CA LEU A 69 -4.65 2.56 -18.92
C LEU A 69 -4.24 3.61 -19.97
N GLU A 70 -3.20 4.40 -19.73
CA GLU A 70 -2.64 5.32 -20.74
C GLU A 70 -1.81 4.58 -21.82
N LYS A 71 -1.14 3.49 -21.43
CA LYS A 71 -0.20 2.74 -22.28
C LYS A 71 -0.89 1.64 -23.10
N LEU A 72 -1.73 0.83 -22.45
CA LEU A 72 -2.34 -0.38 -23.02
C LEU A 72 -3.21 -0.17 -24.27
N PRO A 73 -3.97 0.93 -24.44
CA PRO A 73 -4.73 1.15 -25.68
C PRO A 73 -3.87 1.13 -26.95
N LYS A 74 -2.58 1.49 -26.84
CA LYS A 74 -1.63 1.50 -27.97
C LYS A 74 -1.25 0.08 -28.43
N PHE A 75 -1.44 -0.92 -27.57
CA PHE A 75 -1.09 -2.32 -27.79
C PHE A 75 -2.32 -3.21 -28.03
N ALA A 76 -3.53 -2.71 -27.76
CA ALA A 76 -4.79 -3.41 -27.98
C ALA A 76 -5.20 -3.40 -29.48
N ILE A 77 -4.56 -4.26 -30.27
CA ILE A 77 -4.73 -4.31 -31.73
C ILE A 77 -6.02 -5.07 -32.12
N THR A 78 -6.45 -6.03 -31.31
CA THR A 78 -7.63 -6.86 -31.60
C THR A 78 -8.88 -6.32 -30.92
N LYS A 79 -10.05 -6.60 -31.51
CA LYS A 79 -11.35 -6.23 -30.90
C LYS A 79 -11.54 -6.87 -29.52
N ASP A 80 -11.18 -8.13 -29.35
CA ASP A 80 -11.25 -8.82 -28.05
C ASP A 80 -10.41 -8.11 -26.97
N MET A 81 -9.18 -7.69 -27.31
CA MET A 81 -8.34 -6.91 -26.41
C MET A 81 -8.93 -5.54 -26.07
N GLN A 82 -9.53 -4.86 -27.06
CA GLN A 82 -10.19 -3.57 -26.84
C GLN A 82 -11.42 -3.70 -25.93
N ASP A 83 -12.24 -4.74 -26.14
CA ASP A 83 -13.41 -5.02 -25.33
C ASP A 83 -13.00 -5.35 -23.88
N LYS A 84 -11.98 -6.20 -23.68
CA LYS A 84 -11.42 -6.50 -22.34
C LYS A 84 -10.86 -5.26 -21.64
N LEU A 85 -10.09 -4.43 -22.36
CA LEU A 85 -9.54 -3.19 -21.82
C LEU A 85 -10.65 -2.22 -21.41
N LEU A 86 -11.70 -2.11 -22.21
CA LEU A 86 -12.87 -1.29 -21.90
C LEU A 86 -13.57 -1.78 -20.63
N ASP A 87 -13.75 -3.09 -20.50
CA ASP A 87 -14.38 -3.68 -19.31
C ASP A 87 -13.52 -3.55 -18.06
N ALA A 88 -12.20 -3.72 -18.16
CA ALA A 88 -11.26 -3.43 -17.08
C ALA A 88 -11.32 -1.95 -16.66
N THR A 89 -11.37 -1.03 -17.63
CA THR A 89 -11.51 0.41 -17.37
C THR A 89 -12.81 0.74 -16.63
N LYS A 90 -13.93 0.13 -17.03
CA LYS A 90 -15.22 0.30 -16.34
C LYS A 90 -15.15 -0.22 -14.91
N LYS A 91 -14.59 -1.40 -14.69
CA LYS A 91 -14.42 -1.98 -13.34
C LYS A 91 -13.61 -1.05 -12.45
N PHE A 92 -12.46 -0.57 -12.92
CA PHE A 92 -11.63 0.37 -12.18
C PHE A 92 -12.37 1.67 -11.82
N ASN A 93 -13.06 2.26 -12.80
CA ASN A 93 -13.81 3.50 -12.59
C ASN A 93 -14.95 3.33 -11.58
N SER A 94 -15.73 2.24 -11.70
CA SER A 94 -16.80 1.92 -10.77
C SER A 94 -16.26 1.73 -9.35
N LEU A 95 -15.22 0.91 -9.20
CA LEU A 95 -14.59 0.64 -7.90
C LEU A 95 -14.08 1.92 -7.24
N SER A 96 -13.34 2.74 -7.98
CA SER A 96 -12.74 3.97 -7.46
C SER A 96 -13.81 5.01 -7.10
N PHE A 97 -14.80 5.19 -7.98
CA PHE A 97 -15.90 6.14 -7.75
C PHE A 97 -16.75 5.76 -6.54
N GLU A 98 -17.22 4.51 -6.48
CA GLU A 98 -18.07 4.03 -5.37
C GLU A 98 -17.35 4.13 -4.03
N PHE A 99 -16.05 3.87 -4.01
CA PHE A 99 -15.24 4.00 -2.80
C PHE A 99 -15.04 5.47 -2.39
N GLN A 100 -14.66 6.34 -3.32
CA GLN A 100 -14.37 7.76 -3.04
C GLN A 100 -15.61 8.58 -2.66
N GLU A 101 -16.79 8.24 -3.17
CA GLU A 101 -18.06 8.86 -2.75
C GLU A 101 -18.33 8.68 -1.25
N GLY A 102 -17.83 7.59 -0.66
CA GLY A 102 -18.00 7.29 0.77
C GLY A 102 -16.98 7.98 1.69
N TRP A 103 -16.01 8.71 1.16
CA TRP A 103 -14.90 9.24 1.95
C TRP A 103 -15.33 10.40 2.87
N ASN A 104 -14.91 10.31 4.12
CA ASN A 104 -15.01 11.41 5.07
C ASN A 104 -13.76 12.32 4.99
N ALA A 105 -13.76 13.40 5.76
CA ALA A 105 -12.66 14.38 5.75
C ALA A 105 -11.28 13.78 6.12
N GLU A 106 -11.23 12.77 6.99
CA GLU A 106 -9.98 12.11 7.37
C GLU A 106 -9.39 11.28 6.22
N TYR A 107 -10.24 10.61 5.43
CA TYR A 107 -9.81 9.88 4.23
C TYR A 107 -9.21 10.84 3.20
N TRP A 108 -9.89 11.96 2.92
CA TRP A 108 -9.39 12.99 2.02
C TRP A 108 -8.05 13.58 2.48
N GLU A 109 -7.92 13.90 3.77
CA GLU A 109 -6.68 14.43 4.36
C GLU A 109 -5.49 13.45 4.17
N ILE A 110 -5.71 12.17 4.45
CA ILE A 110 -4.67 11.15 4.33
C ILE A 110 -4.33 10.89 2.86
N TYR A 111 -5.32 10.87 1.98
CA TYR A 111 -5.12 10.72 0.54
C TYR A 111 -4.30 11.89 -0.04
N GLU A 112 -4.66 13.14 0.27
CA GLU A 112 -3.94 14.33 -0.19
C GLU A 112 -2.50 14.37 0.34
N SER A 113 -2.31 14.05 1.63
CA SER A 113 -0.96 14.02 2.23
C SER A 113 -0.09 12.87 1.69
N THR A 114 -0.72 11.77 1.24
CA THR A 114 -0.03 10.68 0.55
C THR A 114 0.42 11.10 -0.85
N ARG A 115 -0.42 11.84 -1.58
CA ARG A 115 -0.11 12.34 -2.94
C ARG A 115 0.85 13.54 -2.95
N ASP A 116 0.81 14.39 -1.92
CA ASP A 116 1.72 15.52 -1.76
C ASP A 116 2.42 15.50 -0.38
N PRO A 117 3.51 14.73 -0.26
CA PRO A 117 4.28 14.66 0.99
C PRO A 117 4.91 16.00 1.40
N LYS A 118 5.07 16.95 0.46
CA LYS A 118 5.68 18.26 0.73
C LYS A 118 4.72 19.20 1.44
N ARG A 119 3.40 19.02 1.26
CA ARG A 119 2.37 19.73 2.03
C ARG A 119 2.30 19.32 3.51
N SER A 120 2.76 18.12 3.86
CA SER A 120 2.62 17.51 5.20
C SER A 120 3.93 17.47 6.01
N MET A 121 4.86 18.40 5.77
CA MET A 121 6.25 18.35 6.23
C MET A 121 6.52 18.64 7.73
N ASN A 122 5.61 18.30 8.65
CA ASN A 122 5.84 18.58 10.08
C ASN A 122 6.19 17.38 10.97
N ASP A 123 6.04 16.12 10.54
CA ASP A 123 6.21 15.00 11.46
C ASP A 123 7.30 13.98 11.06
N LEU A 124 8.31 13.87 11.92
CA LEU A 124 9.41 12.88 11.87
C LEU A 124 8.90 11.42 11.82
N GLN A 125 7.64 11.18 12.21
CA GLN A 125 6.98 9.89 12.12
C GLN A 125 6.68 9.46 10.67
N MET A 126 6.45 10.41 9.76
CA MET A 126 6.14 10.10 8.35
C MET A 126 7.29 9.42 7.62
N ILE A 127 8.55 9.75 7.92
CA ILE A 127 9.72 9.13 7.26
C ILE A 127 9.77 7.62 7.52
N SER A 128 9.44 7.20 8.76
CA SER A 128 9.39 5.78 9.12
C SER A 128 8.21 5.05 8.48
N GLN A 129 7.05 5.71 8.38
CA GLN A 129 5.88 5.15 7.68
C GLN A 129 6.12 5.03 6.18
N GLN A 130 6.73 6.03 5.54
CA GLN A 130 7.08 5.97 4.12
C GLN A 130 8.02 4.80 3.80
N GLN A 131 8.99 4.51 4.67
CA GLN A 131 9.87 3.35 4.52
C GLN A 131 9.13 2.01 4.67
N ILE A 132 8.13 1.94 5.57
CA ILE A 132 7.30 0.74 5.76
C ILE A 132 6.35 0.56 4.57
N SER A 133 5.66 1.62 4.16
CA SER A 133 4.80 1.63 2.98
C SER A 133 5.60 1.19 1.75
N LYS A 134 6.82 1.73 1.54
CA LYS A 134 7.69 1.28 0.45
C LYS A 134 7.95 -0.23 0.46
N LYS A 135 8.35 -0.80 1.60
CA LYS A 135 8.59 -2.26 1.70
C LYS A 135 7.34 -3.08 1.42
N LEU A 136 6.17 -2.59 1.83
CA LEU A 136 4.90 -3.25 1.54
C LEU A 136 4.58 -3.21 0.04
N LEU A 137 4.87 -2.08 -0.63
CA LEU A 137 4.70 -1.94 -2.07
C LEU A 137 5.67 -2.86 -2.84
N ASP A 138 6.94 -2.93 -2.43
CA ASP A 138 7.93 -3.84 -3.02
C ASP A 138 7.47 -5.31 -2.93
N LEU A 139 6.88 -5.73 -1.80
CA LEU A 139 6.34 -7.08 -1.62
C LEU A 139 5.11 -7.33 -2.51
N GLN A 140 4.26 -6.32 -2.70
CA GLN A 140 3.08 -6.40 -3.54
C GLN A 140 3.45 -6.53 -5.03
N GLU A 141 4.47 -5.80 -5.48
CA GLU A 141 5.06 -5.96 -6.82
C GLU A 141 5.61 -7.38 -7.04
N ILE A 142 6.30 -7.95 -6.04
CA ILE A 142 6.79 -9.34 -6.11
C ILE A 142 5.61 -10.31 -6.25
N ALA A 143 4.53 -10.14 -5.50
CA ALA A 143 3.36 -11.02 -5.56
C ALA A 143 2.70 -10.98 -6.95
N ILE A 144 2.45 -9.79 -7.50
CA ILE A 144 1.87 -9.64 -8.84
C ILE A 144 2.80 -10.26 -9.89
N THR A 145 4.11 -10.01 -9.79
CA THR A 145 5.10 -10.61 -10.68
C THR A 145 5.10 -12.13 -10.62
N LEU A 146 5.00 -12.73 -9.43
CA LEU A 146 4.92 -14.18 -9.26
C LEU A 146 3.63 -14.75 -9.85
N THR A 147 2.49 -14.07 -9.67
CA THR A 147 1.21 -14.44 -10.31
C THR A 147 1.34 -14.44 -11.83
N ARG A 148 1.94 -13.41 -12.42
CA ARG A 148 2.25 -13.35 -13.85
C ARG A 148 3.15 -14.51 -14.29
N MET A 149 4.24 -14.78 -13.57
CA MET A 149 5.14 -15.88 -13.89
C MET A 149 4.46 -17.25 -13.79
N SER A 150 3.51 -17.43 -12.86
CA SER A 150 2.73 -18.67 -12.72
C SER A 150 1.85 -18.96 -13.93
N ARG A 151 1.38 -17.92 -14.63
CA ARG A 151 0.58 -18.03 -15.87
C ARG A 151 1.42 -18.37 -17.10
N GLY A 152 2.71 -18.02 -17.08
CA GLY A 152 3.66 -18.30 -18.16
C GLY A 152 4.24 -19.72 -18.16
N SER A 153 4.05 -20.51 -17.10
CA SER A 153 4.59 -21.88 -17.00
C SER A 153 3.51 -22.92 -17.31
N SER A 154 3.19 -23.04 -18.59
CA SER A 154 2.43 -24.19 -19.11
C SER A 154 3.35 -25.40 -19.27
N ASP A 155 3.74 -26.02 -18.16
CA ASP A 155 4.22 -27.40 -18.16
C ASP A 155 4.02 -28.02 -16.77
N ASN A 156 2.96 -28.82 -16.66
CA ASN A 156 2.71 -29.84 -15.63
C ASN A 156 3.30 -29.58 -14.24
N PHE A 157 2.63 -28.82 -13.37
CA PHE A 157 2.85 -28.99 -11.93
C PHE A 157 1.54 -28.91 -11.14
N ASP A 158 1.25 -30.05 -10.50
CA ASP A 158 0.17 -30.30 -9.57
C ASP A 158 0.14 -29.23 -8.46
N LEU A 159 -0.99 -28.51 -8.35
CA LEU A 159 -1.19 -27.38 -7.43
C LEU A 159 -1.82 -27.79 -6.09
N SER A 160 -1.71 -29.06 -5.69
CA SER A 160 -2.42 -29.58 -4.52
C SER A 160 -1.83 -29.21 -3.15
N GLY A 161 -1.05 -28.12 -3.03
CA GLY A 161 -0.42 -27.81 -1.73
C GLY A 161 0.35 -26.50 -1.56
N LYS A 162 0.28 -25.55 -2.51
CA LYS A 162 0.95 -24.25 -2.33
C LYS A 162 -0.05 -23.22 -1.81
N LYS A 163 0.25 -22.63 -0.64
CA LYS A 163 -0.48 -21.47 -0.09
C LYS A 163 -0.45 -20.35 -1.13
N ASP A 164 -1.60 -19.70 -1.31
CA ASP A 164 -1.77 -18.51 -2.12
C ASP A 164 -0.70 -17.45 -1.78
N PRO A 165 0.06 -16.92 -2.75
CA PRO A 165 1.05 -15.87 -2.53
C PRO A 165 0.49 -14.66 -1.78
N PHE A 166 -0.78 -14.29 -2.00
CA PHE A 166 -1.44 -13.20 -1.28
C PHE A 166 -1.60 -13.54 0.21
N ALA A 167 -1.98 -14.77 0.54
CA ALA A 167 -2.06 -15.25 1.92
C ALA A 167 -0.69 -15.27 2.63
N MET A 168 0.42 -15.45 1.90
CA MET A 168 1.77 -15.36 2.47
C MET A 168 2.15 -13.91 2.80
N VAL A 169 1.71 -12.95 1.98
CA VAL A 169 1.89 -11.51 2.25
C VAL A 169 1.07 -11.09 3.47
N ASP A 170 -0.17 -11.56 3.60
CA ASP A 170 -1.03 -11.30 4.76
C ASP A 170 -0.47 -11.90 6.06
N GLU A 171 0.11 -13.11 5.97
CA GLU A 171 0.78 -13.78 7.08
C GLU A 171 2.02 -12.99 7.54
N GLU A 172 2.78 -12.43 6.61
CA GLU A 172 3.96 -11.60 6.92
C GLU A 172 3.55 -10.21 7.46
N ALA A 173 2.52 -9.58 6.88
CA ALA A 173 1.96 -8.31 7.34
C ALA A 173 1.45 -8.41 8.80
N SER A 174 0.88 -9.56 9.16
CA SER A 174 0.42 -9.85 10.52
C SER A 174 1.54 -9.82 11.58
N LYS A 175 2.80 -10.06 11.20
CA LYS A 175 3.96 -10.01 12.11
C LYS A 175 4.37 -8.59 12.49
N TYR A 176 3.92 -7.59 11.74
CA TYR A 176 4.21 -6.17 11.99
C TYR A 176 3.08 -5.45 12.74
N LYS A 177 1.98 -6.14 13.10
CA LYS A 177 1.03 -5.62 14.10
C LYS A 177 1.80 -5.42 15.41
N GLN A 178 1.98 -4.15 15.78
CA GLN A 178 2.87 -3.72 16.86
C GLN A 178 2.71 -4.51 18.18
N PRO A 179 3.78 -4.64 18.98
CA PRO A 179 3.71 -5.24 20.30
C PRO A 179 2.73 -4.46 21.18
N SER A 180 1.77 -5.18 21.76
CA SER A 180 0.96 -4.70 22.88
C SER A 180 1.88 -4.09 23.94
N ILE A 181 1.82 -2.76 24.10
CA ILE A 181 2.37 -2.10 25.28
C ILE A 181 1.54 -2.62 26.44
N LYS A 182 2.07 -3.60 27.18
CA LYS A 182 1.47 -4.02 28.44
C LYS A 182 1.32 -2.77 29.32
N PRO A 183 0.11 -2.46 29.82
CA PRO A 183 -0.04 -1.35 30.73
C PRO A 183 0.87 -1.60 31.94
N LYS A 184 1.73 -0.63 32.25
CA LYS A 184 2.51 -0.65 33.49
C LYS A 184 1.50 -0.74 34.64
N SER A 185 1.47 -1.89 35.30
CA SER A 185 0.75 -2.07 36.56
C SER A 185 1.14 -0.95 37.50
N LYS A 186 0.14 -0.16 37.92
CA LYS A 186 0.23 0.64 39.14
C LYS A 186 0.58 -0.33 40.27
N ASP A 187 1.73 -0.12 40.89
CA ASP A 187 2.04 -0.42 42.29
C ASP A 187 3.55 -0.35 42.48
N ARG A 188 4.05 0.82 42.90
CA ARG A 188 5.17 0.90 43.85
C ARG A 188 4.99 2.17 44.67
N ASP A 189 4.69 1.93 45.94
CA ASP A 189 4.59 2.93 46.99
C ASP A 189 5.79 3.87 47.03
N CYS A 190 5.50 5.17 47.13
CA CYS A 190 6.47 6.20 47.45
C CYS A 190 6.86 6.06 48.92
N VAL A 191 7.96 5.36 49.19
CA VAL A 191 8.56 5.32 50.52
C VAL A 191 9.26 6.66 50.77
N LYS A 192 8.73 7.39 51.75
CA LYS A 192 9.32 8.59 52.36
C LYS A 192 10.81 8.38 52.64
N CYS A 193 11.67 9.21 52.07
CA CYS A 193 13.04 9.40 52.54
C CYS A 193 13.04 10.59 53.52
N VAL A 194 12.94 10.30 54.82
CA VAL A 194 13.36 11.23 55.88
C VAL A 194 14.73 10.74 56.31
N ALA A 195 15.78 11.50 56.02
CA ALA A 195 17.09 11.33 56.62
C ALA A 195 17.41 12.62 57.39
N PHE A 196 17.71 12.41 58.68
CA PHE A 196 18.17 13.40 59.66
C PHE A 196 19.50 14.03 59.25
#